data_AF-A0A9N7YB43-F1
#
_entry.id   AF-A0A9N7YB43-F1
#
_cell.length_a   1.000
_cell.length_b   1.000
_cell.length_c   1.000
_cell.angle_alpha   90.00
_cell.angle_beta   90.00
_cell.angle_gamma   90.00
#
_symmetry.space_group_name_H-M   'P 1'
#
loop_
_entity.id
_entity.type
_entity.pdbx_description
1 polymer ?
#
loop_
_entity_poly.entity_id
_entity_poly.type
_entity_poly.pdbx_seq_one_letter_code
_entity_poly.pdbx_strand_id
1 'polypeptide(L)'
;MLSVDRNIVHDNIPSFVSALCMMFGSYYCFNIHYPSDLASTLEFLQRCFFSINPEKGTKVEKTNTSRLHINPRVLILIQELSDHEWRDL
;
A
#
# COMPACT_ATOMS: atom_id res chain seq x y z
N MET A 1 -9.76 11.37 11.81
CA MET A 1 -9.99 12.51 10.91
C MET A 1 -9.26 12.27 9.60
N LEU A 2 -9.88 12.55 8.45
CA LEU A 2 -9.27 12.61 7.12
C LEU A 2 -9.21 14.08 6.69
N SER A 3 -8.05 14.51 6.20
CA SER A 3 -7.86 15.84 5.63
C SER A 3 -7.30 15.75 4.22
N VAL A 4 -7.79 16.63 3.35
CA VAL A 4 -7.28 16.82 1.98
C VAL A 4 -7.02 18.31 1.80
N ASP A 5 -5.83 18.68 1.33
CA ASP A 5 -5.38 20.07 1.19
C ASP A 5 -5.59 20.93 2.44
N ARG A 6 -5.28 20.35 3.60
CA ARG A 6 -5.43 20.96 4.94
C ARG A 6 -6.89 21.27 5.34
N ASN A 7 -7.86 20.84 4.55
CA ASN A 7 -9.27 20.90 4.91
C ASN A 7 -9.72 19.58 5.52
N ILE A 8 -10.50 19.63 6.59
CA ILE A 8 -11.07 18.44 7.21
C ILE A 8 -12.27 18.01 6.36
N VAL A 9 -12.13 16.89 5.65
CA VAL A 9 -13.20 16.35 4.79
C VAL A 9 -14.06 15.33 5.53
N HIS A 10 -13.50 14.67 6.54
CA HIS A 10 -14.23 13.73 7.37
C HIS A 10 -13.64 13.69 8.78
N ASP A 11 -14.44 14.07 9.76
CA ASP A 11 -14.08 13.97 11.18
C ASP A 11 -14.75 12.78 11.87
N ASN A 12 -14.37 12.45 13.11
CA ASN A 12 -14.98 11.39 13.93
C ASN A 12 -14.97 9.99 13.30
N ILE A 13 -13.88 9.62 12.63
CA ILE A 13 -13.68 8.28 12.07
C ILE A 13 -13.56 7.27 13.23
N PRO A 14 -14.41 6.23 13.31
CA PRO A 14 -14.60 5.43 14.54
C PRO A 14 -13.44 4.47 14.84
N SER A 15 -12.56 4.21 13.89
CA SER A 15 -11.42 3.31 14.09
C SER A 15 -10.20 3.71 13.27
N PHE A 16 -9.02 3.31 13.75
CA PHE A 16 -7.77 3.47 13.03
C PHE A 16 -7.80 2.79 11.65
N VAL A 17 -8.32 1.55 11.58
CA VAL A 17 -8.41 0.80 10.32
C VAL A 17 -9.28 1.54 9.30
N SER A 18 -10.45 2.05 9.73
CA SER A 18 -11.31 2.86 8.87
C SER A 18 -10.61 4.13 8.39
N ALA A 19 -9.86 4.81 9.27
CA ALA A 19 -9.11 6.00 8.91
C ALA A 19 -8.00 5.70 7.89
N LEU A 20 -7.27 4.60 8.08
CA LEU A 20 -6.21 4.16 7.17
C LEU A 20 -6.79 3.77 5.80
N CYS A 21 -7.89 3.02 5.77
CA CYS A 21 -8.56 2.66 4.51
C CYS A 21 -9.06 3.90 3.76
N MET A 22 -9.64 4.88 4.46
CA MET A 22 -10.07 6.13 3.84
C MET A 22 -8.91 6.98 3.33
N MET A 23 -7.83 7.11 4.11
CA MET A 23 -6.61 7.80 3.67
C MET A 23 -6.02 7.11 2.43
N PHE A 24 -5.89 5.78 2.46
CA PHE A 24 -5.27 5.03 1.37
C PHE A 24 -6.14 5.06 0.10
N GLY A 25 -7.45 4.88 0.25
CA GLY A 25 -8.41 4.97 -0.85
C GLY A 25 -8.44 6.34 -1.52
N SER A 26 -8.19 7.42 -0.76
CA SER A 26 -8.18 8.78 -1.31
C SER A 26 -7.16 8.98 -2.44
N TYR A 27 -6.02 8.29 -2.41
CA TYR A 27 -5.02 8.35 -3.48
C TYR A 27 -5.59 7.87 -4.83
N TYR A 28 -6.44 6.84 -4.80
CA TYR A 28 -7.06 6.28 -6.01
C TYR A 28 -8.29 7.07 -6.43
N CYS A 29 -9.17 7.41 -5.48
CA CYS A 29 -10.41 8.14 -5.77
C CYS A 29 -10.14 9.55 -6.32
N PHE A 30 -9.10 10.22 -5.82
CA PHE A 30 -8.75 11.59 -6.22
C PHE A 30 -7.58 11.65 -7.20
N ASN A 31 -7.06 10.50 -7.67
CA ASN A 31 -5.92 10.40 -8.58
C ASN A 31 -4.69 11.20 -8.08
N ILE A 32 -4.39 11.07 -6.79
CA ILE A 32 -3.26 11.73 -6.13
C ILE A 32 -2.06 10.81 -6.23
N HIS A 33 -0.93 11.34 -6.69
CA HIS A 33 0.32 10.60 -6.71
C HIS A 33 0.85 10.41 -5.28
N TYR A 34 1.44 9.25 -5.02
CA TYR A 34 2.14 9.04 -3.75
C TYR A 34 3.27 10.07 -3.58
N PRO A 35 3.41 10.67 -2.39
CA PRO A 35 4.57 11.49 -2.08
C PRO A 35 5.86 10.67 -2.25
N SER A 36 6.90 11.24 -2.85
CA SER A 36 8.17 10.54 -3.13
C SER A 36 8.76 9.87 -1.90
N ASP A 37 8.71 10.57 -0.76
CA ASP A 37 9.32 10.14 0.50
C ASP A 37 8.54 8.99 1.15
N LEU A 38 7.27 8.80 0.79
CA LEU A 38 6.37 7.77 1.33
C LEU A 38 6.05 6.67 0.30
N ALA A 39 6.52 6.80 -0.95
CA ALA A 39 6.15 5.91 -2.04
C ALA A 39 6.42 4.44 -1.72
N SER A 40 7.57 4.12 -1.10
CA SER A 40 7.92 2.75 -0.73
C SER A 40 6.98 2.18 0.35
N THR A 41 6.64 2.99 1.35
CA THR A 41 5.70 2.59 2.42
C THR A 41 4.30 2.36 1.87
N LEU A 42 3.82 3.25 1.00
CA LEU A 42 2.50 3.13 0.38
C LEU A 42 2.43 1.95 -0.59
N GLU A 43 3.51 1.66 -1.33
CA GLU A 43 3.62 0.45 -2.17
C GLU A 43 3.61 -0.84 -1.33
N PHE A 44 4.26 -0.84 -0.17
CA PHE A 44 4.18 -1.96 0.78
C PHE A 44 2.75 -2.18 1.29
N LEU A 45 2.07 -1.11 1.71
CA LEU A 45 0.66 -1.19 2.12
C LEU A 45 -0.23 -1.72 1.00
N GLN A 46 -0.06 -1.18 -0.22
CA GLN A 46 -0.78 -1.57 -1.42
C GLN A 46 -0.74 -3.09 -1.65
N ARG A 47 0.47 -3.69 -1.57
CA ARG A 47 0.66 -5.12 -1.86
C ARG A 47 0.27 -6.02 -0.70
N CYS A 48 0.71 -5.70 0.52
CA CYS A 48 0.61 -6.60 1.66
C CYS A 48 -0.75 -6.52 2.38
N PHE A 49 -1.36 -5.34 2.44
CA PHE A 49 -2.61 -5.14 3.18
C PHE A 49 -3.82 -5.00 2.26
N PHE A 50 -3.66 -4.31 1.13
CA PHE A 50 -4.77 -4.04 0.21
C PHE A 50 -4.84 -5.01 -0.98
N SER A 51 -3.83 -5.88 -1.15
CA SER A 51 -3.76 -6.86 -2.25
C SER A 51 -3.92 -6.24 -3.66
N ILE A 52 -3.49 -4.98 -3.83
CA ILE A 52 -3.50 -4.28 -5.11
C ILE A 52 -2.15 -4.50 -5.78
N ASN A 53 -2.17 -4.93 -7.05
CA ASN A 53 -0.96 -5.28 -7.81
C ASN A 53 -0.01 -6.24 -7.05
N PRO A 54 -0.51 -7.41 -6.59
CA PRO A 54 0.31 -8.40 -5.90
C PRO A 54 1.39 -8.97 -6.83
N GLU A 55 2.39 -9.63 -6.24
CA GLU A 55 3.50 -10.34 -6.92
C GLU A 55 3.03 -11.16 -8.14
N LYS A 56 1.85 -11.80 -8.02
CA LYS A 56 1.13 -12.45 -9.11
C LYS A 56 -0.15 -11.69 -9.41
N GLY A 57 -0.13 -10.81 -10.41
CA GLY A 57 -1.32 -10.10 -10.86
C GLY A 57 -2.44 -11.08 -11.28
N THR A 58 -3.68 -10.79 -10.92
CA THR A 58 -4.86 -11.63 -11.24
C THR A 58 -5.46 -11.34 -12.63
N LYS A 59 -4.94 -10.34 -13.36
CA LYS A 59 -5.53 -9.81 -14.60
C LYS A 59 -4.62 -9.85 -15.84
N VAL A 60 -3.39 -10.34 -15.73
CA VAL A 60 -2.44 -10.37 -16.84
C VAL A 60 -2.12 -11.83 -17.17
N GLU A 61 -2.43 -12.27 -18.39
CA GLU A 61 -1.96 -13.55 -18.92
C GLU A 61 -0.43 -13.60 -18.83
N LYS A 62 0.15 -14.79 -18.64
CA LYS A 62 1.61 -15.01 -18.51
C LYS A 62 2.35 -14.63 -19.80
N THR A 63 2.47 -13.35 -20.09
CA THR A 63 3.40 -12.83 -21.07
C THR A 63 4.75 -12.69 -20.39
N ASN A 64 5.81 -13.11 -21.08
CA ASN A 64 7.20 -13.08 -20.57
C ASN A 64 7.75 -11.66 -20.32
N THR A 65 6.89 -10.64 -20.32
CA THR A 65 7.28 -9.24 -20.40
C THR A 65 6.50 -8.41 -19.38
N SER A 66 7.28 -7.69 -18.58
CA SER A 66 6.91 -6.82 -17.47
C SER A 66 6.45 -7.53 -16.19
N ARG A 67 7.43 -8.02 -15.42
CA ARG A 67 7.36 -7.86 -13.96
C ARG A 67 6.98 -6.41 -13.68
N LEU A 68 5.87 -6.17 -12.99
CA LEU A 68 5.55 -4.82 -12.51
C LEU A 68 6.80 -4.26 -11.81
N HIS A 69 7.17 -3.02 -12.11
CA HIS A 69 8.34 -2.41 -11.48
C HIS A 69 8.06 -2.33 -9.97
N ILE A 70 8.76 -3.16 -9.20
CA ILE A 70 8.67 -3.20 -7.75
C ILE A 70 9.83 -2.38 -7.20
N ASN A 71 9.56 -1.50 -6.24
CA ASN A 71 10.66 -0.86 -5.51
C ASN A 71 11.49 -1.95 -4.79
N PRO A 72 12.81 -2.03 -5.03
CA PRO A 72 13.66 -3.08 -4.46
C PRO A 72 13.65 -3.09 -2.93
N ARG A 73 13.46 -1.95 -2.27
CA ARG A 73 13.36 -1.87 -0.80
C ARG A 73 12.10 -2.57 -0.30
N VAL A 74 11.00 -2.45 -1.03
CA VAL A 74 9.72 -3.12 -0.68
C VAL A 74 9.86 -4.62 -0.87
N LEU A 75 10.50 -5.06 -1.96
CA LEU A 75 10.76 -6.48 -2.19
C LEU A 75 11.63 -7.09 -1.08
N ILE A 76 12.73 -6.42 -0.73
CA ILE A 76 13.64 -6.86 0.34
C ILE A 76 12.88 -6.94 1.67
N LEU A 77 12.11 -5.91 2.03
CA LEU A 77 11.34 -5.91 3.28
C LEU A 77 10.32 -7.05 3.33
N ILE A 78 9.61 -7.31 2.23
CA ILE A 78 8.64 -8.42 2.15
C ILE A 78 9.35 -9.77 2.34
N GLN A 79 10.53 -9.93 1.73
CA GLN A 79 11.33 -11.14 1.87
C GLN A 79 11.83 -11.31 3.31
N GLU A 80 12.44 -10.29 3.90
CA GLU A 80 12.95 -10.32 5.27
C GLU A 80 11.84 -10.62 6.29
N LEU A 81 10.64 -10.05 6.10
CA LEU A 81 9.48 -10.34 6.95
C LEU A 81 8.98 -11.79 6.79
N SER A 82 9.06 -12.35 5.59
CA SER A 82 8.63 -13.73 5.31
C SER A 82 9.62 -14.75 5.87
N ASP A 83 10.91 -14.42 5.85
CA ASP A 83 12.00 -15.24 6.38
C ASP A 83 12.18 -15.08 7.91
N HIS A 84 11.45 -14.14 8.54
CA HIS A 84 11.56 -13.87 9.97
C HIS A 84 10.89 -14.94 10.83
N GLU A 85 11.68 -15.60 11.69
CA GLU A 85 11.14 -16.48 12.74
C GLU A 85 10.65 -15.65 13.93
N TRP A 86 9.33 -15.57 14.07
CA TRP A 86 8.68 -14.93 15.22
C TRP A 86 9.00 -15.71 16.49
N ARG A 87 9.50 -15.03 17.52
CA ARG A 87 9.65 -15.63 18.84
C ARG A 87 8.28 -15.67 19.50
N ASP A 88 7.82 -16.86 19.84
CA ASP A 88 6.69 -17.02 20.75
C ASP A 88 7.11 -16.48 22.13
N LEU A 89 6.40 -15.46 22.61
CA LEU A 89 6.55 -14.88 23.95
C LEU A 89 5.80 -15.70 25.00
#